data_AF-A0A529N7M2-F1
#
_entry.id   AF-A0A529N7M2-F1
#
_cell.length_a   1.000
_cell.length_b   1.000
_cell.length_c   1.000
_cell.angle_alpha   90.00
_cell.angle_beta   90.00
_cell.angle_gamma   90.00
#
_symmetry.space_group_name_H-M   'P 1'
#
loop_
_entity.id
_entity.type
_entity.pdbx_description
1 polymer ?
#
loop_
_entity_poly.entity_id
_entity_poly.type
_entity_poly.pdbx_seq_one_letter_code
_entity_poly.pdbx_strand_id
1 'polypeptide(L)'
;TYYEITDVKRRDAEIESANARTAETFANLRAMVDQMPIGVLVLDADMRAQVINRAFHEFWKIEPSRAGIGSGFRELMEASRGI
;
A
#
# COMPACT_ATOMS: atom_id res chain seq x y z
N THR A 1 19.02 -5.48 42.26
CA THR A 1 18.25 -5.72 41.03
C THR A 1 17.82 -4.39 40.41
N TYR A 2 18.76 -3.62 39.85
CA TYR A 2 18.48 -2.33 39.18
C TYR A 2 19.03 -2.30 37.74
N TYR A 3 19.86 -3.27 37.36
CA TYR A 3 20.59 -3.26 36.11
C TYR A 3 19.88 -3.96 34.94
N GLU A 4 18.87 -4.79 35.18
CA GLU A 4 18.29 -5.62 34.11
C GLU A 4 17.15 -4.94 33.31
N ILE A 5 16.53 -3.88 33.87
CA ILE A 5 15.39 -3.23 33.23
C ILE A 5 15.81 -2.12 32.24
N THR A 6 16.98 -1.51 32.47
CA THR A 6 17.50 -0.41 31.64
C THR A 6 17.89 -0.89 30.25
N ASP A 7 18.45 -2.10 30.15
CA ASP A 7 18.89 -2.68 28.88
C ASP A 7 17.72 -3.14 28.00
N VAL A 8 16.67 -3.70 28.60
CA VAL A 8 15.44 -4.09 27.90
C VAL A 8 14.70 -2.86 27.39
N LYS A 9 14.45 -1.87 28.26
CA LYS A 9 13.77 -0.63 27.86
C LYS A 9 14.51 0.15 26.77
N ARG A 10 15.85 0.12 26.78
CA ARG A 10 16.65 0.77 25.72
C ARG A 10 16.48 0.07 24.38
N ARG A 11 16.48 -1.27 24.36
CA ARG A 11 16.24 -2.05 23.14
C ARG A 11 14.82 -1.88 22.63
N ASP A 12 13.83 -1.87 23.51
CA ASP A 12 12.42 -1.67 23.11
C ASP A 12 12.23 -0.28 22.49
N ALA A 13 12.83 0.77 23.08
CA ALA A 13 12.79 2.12 22.52
C ALA A 13 13.54 2.24 21.18
N GLU A 14 14.64 1.51 21.00
CA GLU A 14 15.36 1.43 19.72
C GLU A 14 14.51 0.76 18.63
N ILE A 15 13.83 -0.35 18.97
CA ILE A 15 12.92 -1.06 18.05
C ILE A 15 11.71 -0.19 17.69
N GLU A 16 11.13 0.50 18.67
CA GLU A 16 9.97 1.37 18.45
C GLU A 16 10.34 2.57 17.59
N SER A 17 11.52 3.17 17.79
CA SER A 17 12.07 4.22 16.94
C SER A 17 12.32 3.74 15.50
N ALA A 18 12.91 2.55 15.34
CA ALA A 18 13.13 1.95 14.02
C ALA A 18 11.80 1.66 13.29
N ASN A 19 10.79 1.15 14.01
CA ASN A 19 9.46 0.89 13.49
C ASN A 19 8.74 2.19 13.11
N ALA A 20 8.79 3.23 13.95
CA ALA A 20 8.20 4.53 13.66
C ALA A 20 8.80 5.16 12.40
N ARG A 21 10.14 5.09 12.26
CA ARG A 21 10.85 5.61 11.08
C ARG A 21 10.55 4.83 9.81
N THR A 22 10.35 3.52 9.94
CA THR A 22 9.90 2.66 8.84
C THR A 22 8.45 3.02 8.43
N ALA A 23 7.54 3.14 9.39
CA ALA A 23 6.15 3.52 9.15
C ALA A 23 6.02 4.91 8.51
N GLU A 24 6.82 5.88 8.97
CA GLU A 24 6.87 7.23 8.40
C GLU A 24 7.39 7.22 6.95
N THR A 25 8.42 6.42 6.67
CA THR A 25 8.94 6.24 5.31
C THR A 25 7.87 5.64 4.38
N PHE A 26 7.14 4.62 4.84
CA PHE A 26 6.03 4.03 4.09
C PHE A 26 4.87 5.01 3.88
N ALA A 27 4.53 5.82 4.90
CA ALA A 27 3.51 6.84 4.79
C ALA A 27 3.89 7.93 3.77
N ASN A 28 5.15 8.36 3.77
CA ASN A 28 5.67 9.32 2.80
C ASN A 28 5.68 8.75 1.37
N LEU A 29 6.12 7.51 1.19
CA LEU A 29 6.05 6.83 -0.11
C LEU A 29 4.61 6.71 -0.61
N ARG A 30 3.67 6.36 0.28
CA ARG A 30 2.25 6.27 -0.05
C ARG A 30 1.68 7.64 -0.43
N ALA A 31 1.97 8.68 0.34
CA ALA A 31 1.53 10.04 0.04
C ALA A 31 2.09 10.54 -1.31
N MET A 32 3.35 10.24 -1.62
CA MET A 32 3.95 10.55 -2.92
C MET A 32 3.28 9.76 -4.05
N VAL A 33 3.02 8.47 -3.87
CA VAL A 33 2.30 7.62 -4.83
C VAL A 33 0.85 8.07 -5.05
N ASP A 34 0.17 8.55 -4.00
CA ASP A 34 -1.20 9.07 -4.08
C ASP A 34 -1.26 10.46 -4.75
N GLN A 35 -0.20 11.26 -4.66
CA GLN A 35 -0.09 12.57 -5.31
C GLN A 35 0.46 12.50 -6.73
N MET A 36 1.15 11.41 -7.11
CA MET A 36 1.61 11.21 -8.47
C MET A 36 0.44 10.88 -9.41
N PRO A 37 0.43 11.42 -10.64
CA PRO A 37 -0.55 11.07 -11.65
C PRO A 37 -0.25 9.69 -12.29
N ILE A 38 0.09 8.69 -11.48
CA ILE A 38 0.46 7.34 -11.92
C ILE A 38 -0.39 6.33 -11.15
N GLY A 39 -1.27 5.64 -11.87
CA GLY A 39 -2.02 4.53 -11.30
C GLY A 39 -1.10 3.37 -10.93
N VAL A 40 -1.13 2.93 -9.67
CA VAL A 40 -0.39 1.76 -9.20
C VAL A 40 -1.34 0.58 -9.06
N LEU A 41 -0.94 -0.54 -9.67
CA LEU A 41 -1.59 -1.85 -9.59
C LEU A 41 -0.52 -2.90 -9.29
N VAL A 42 -0.70 -3.66 -8.22
CA VAL A 42 0.14 -4.82 -7.89
C VAL A 42 -0.70 -6.08 -8.05
N LEU A 43 -0.17 -7.04 -8.80
CA LEU A 43 -0.80 -8.33 -9.05
C LEU A 43 -0.03 -9.46 -8.36
N ASP A 44 -0.75 -10.50 -7.94
CA ASP A 44 -0.13 -11.76 -7.53
C ASP A 44 0.19 -12.69 -8.71
N ALA A 45 0.72 -13.87 -8.42
CA ALA A 45 1.07 -14.87 -9.43
C ALA A 45 -0.14 -15.35 -10.26
N ASP A 46 -1.35 -15.24 -9.72
CA ASP A 46 -2.61 -15.60 -10.37
C ASP A 46 -3.26 -14.40 -11.10
N MET A 47 -2.53 -13.29 -11.26
CA MET A 47 -2.99 -12.04 -11.84
C MET A 47 -4.19 -11.41 -11.11
N ARG A 48 -4.28 -11.58 -9.80
CA ARG A 48 -5.28 -10.90 -8.96
C ARG A 48 -4.69 -9.67 -8.32
N ALA A 49 -5.48 -8.61 -8.24
CA ALA A 49 -5.04 -7.34 -7.66
C ALA A 49 -4.85 -7.43 -6.14
N GLN A 50 -3.62 -7.27 -5.65
CA GLN A 50 -3.33 -7.14 -4.22
C GLN A 50 -3.37 -5.70 -3.75
N VAL A 51 -2.98 -4.76 -4.61
CA VAL A 51 -2.99 -3.32 -4.31
C VAL A 51 -3.49 -2.56 -5.52
N ILE A 52 -4.46 -1.67 -5.31
CA ILE A 52 -4.94 -0.71 -6.30
C ILE A 52 -4.95 0.66 -5.65
N ASN A 53 -4.31 1.65 -6.27
CA ASN A 53 -4.40 3.04 -5.81
C ASN A 53 -5.64 3.75 -6.38
N ARG A 54 -6.18 4.73 -5.66
CA ARG A 54 -7.21 5.67 -6.12
C ARG A 54 -6.87 6.31 -7.46
N ALA A 55 -5.61 6.72 -7.67
CA ALA A 55 -5.16 7.27 -8.94
C ALA A 55 -5.41 6.31 -10.12
N PHE A 56 -5.28 4.99 -9.92
CA PHE A 56 -5.57 3.99 -10.95
C PHE A 56 -7.05 4.03 -11.37
N HIS A 57 -7.97 4.13 -10.42
CA HIS A 57 -9.40 4.28 -10.69
C HIS A 57 -9.73 5.57 -11.44
N GLU A 58 -9.10 6.68 -11.04
CA GLU A 58 -9.33 7.99 -11.65
C GLU A 58 -8.80 8.05 -13.09
N PHE A 59 -7.60 7.51 -13.35
CA PHE A 59 -7.02 7.47 -14.71
C PHE A 59 -7.77 6.54 -15.65
N TRP A 60 -8.10 5.34 -15.18
CA TRP A 60 -8.76 4.34 -16.02
C TRP A 60 -10.28 4.52 -16.07
N LYS A 61 -10.82 5.50 -15.32
CA LYS A 61 -12.26 5.75 -15.17
C LYS A 61 -13.04 4.51 -14.76
N ILE A 62 -12.40 3.62 -13.98
CA ILE A 62 -13.01 2.39 -13.48
C ILE A 62 -13.61 2.68 -12.12
N GLU A 63 -14.93 2.54 -12.02
CA GLU A 63 -15.64 2.56 -10.75
C GLU A 63 -15.04 1.53 -9.76
N PRO A 64 -14.65 1.91 -8.53
CA PRO A 64 -14.07 0.98 -7.56
C PRO A 64 -14.98 -0.22 -7.25
N SER A 65 -16.29 -0.05 -7.42
CA SER A 65 -17.30 -1.11 -7.28
C SER A 65 -17.23 -2.18 -8.37
N ARG A 66 -16.63 -1.89 -9.53
CA ARG A 66 -16.49 -2.83 -10.65
C ARG A 66 -15.19 -3.63 -10.62
N ALA A 67 -14.15 -3.12 -9.96
CA ALA A 67 -12.87 -3.80 -9.93
C ALA A 67 -12.03 -3.35 -8.72
N GLY A 68 -12.17 -4.07 -7.61
CA GLY A 68 -11.43 -3.83 -6.36
C GLY A 68 -10.30 -4.84 -6.12
N ILE A 69 -9.72 -4.79 -4.93
CA ILE A 69 -8.72 -5.77 -4.46
C ILE A 69 -9.31 -7.19 -4.57
N GLY A 70 -8.52 -8.12 -5.11
CA GLY A 70 -8.89 -9.52 -5.37
C GLY A 70 -9.49 -9.78 -6.75
N SER A 71 -9.90 -8.74 -7.48
CA SER A 71 -10.41 -8.86 -8.85
C SER A 71 -9.31 -9.34 -9.80
N GLY A 72 -9.69 -10.11 -10.82
CA GLY A 72 -8.74 -10.54 -11.84
C GLY A 72 -8.31 -9.35 -12.70
N PHE A 73 -7.04 -9.33 -13.13
CA PHE A 73 -6.53 -8.31 -14.05
C PHE A 73 -7.37 -8.20 -15.33
N ARG A 74 -7.92 -9.33 -15.80
CA ARG A 74 -8.82 -9.33 -16.95
C ARG A 74 -10.11 -8.54 -16.72
N GLU A 75 -10.73 -8.68 -15.54
CA GLU A 75 -11.95 -7.96 -15.18
C GLU A 75 -11.69 -6.45 -15.10
N LEU A 76 -10.53 -6.05 -14.55
CA LEU A 76 -10.05 -4.67 -14.56
C LEU A 76 -9.95 -4.11 -15.99
N MET A 77 -9.37 -4.87 -16.92
CA MET A 77 -9.22 -4.47 -18.33
C MET A 77 -10.54 -4.47 -19.10
N GLU A 78 -11.51 -5.28 -18.72
CA GLU A 78 -12.85 -5.29 -19.31
C GLU A 78 -13.68 -4.10 -18.80
N ALA A 79 -13.55 -3.74 -17.53
CA ALA A 79 -14.20 -2.57 -16.94
C ALA A 79 -13.78 -1.26 -17.62
N SER A 80 -12.55 -1.16 -18.14
CA SER A 80 -12.08 0.03 -18.87
C SER A 80 -12.53 0.10 -20.33
N ARG A 81 -13.00 -1.00 -20.94
CA ARG A 81 -13.45 -1.01 -22.35
C ARG A 81 -14.87 -0.49 -22.54
N GLY A 82 -15.64 -0.33 -21.47
CA GLY A 82 -17.05 0.08 -21.52
C GLY A 82 -17.28 1.59 -21.40
N ILE A 83 -16.29 2.41 -21.77
CA ILE A 83 -16.27 3.88 -21.61
C ILE A 83 -16.08 4.54 -22.98
#